data_AF-D9I029-F1
#
_entry.id   AF-D9I029-F1
#
_cell.length_a   1.000
_cell.length_b   1.000
_cell.length_c   1.000
_cell.angle_alpha   90.00
_cell.angle_beta   90.00
_cell.angle_gamma   90.00
#
_symmetry.space_group_name_H-M   'P 1'
#
loop_
_entity.id
_entity.type
_entity.pdbx_description
1 polymer ?
#
loop_
_entity_poly.entity_id
_entity_poly.type
_entity_poly.pdbx_seq_one_letter_code
_entity_poly.pdbx_strand_id
1 'polypeptide(L)'
;ESVDPDLHRSLCWMLENNIENVLEHTFSVEHNSFGKLREYELKPGGNDTKVTEDNKHEYVRLYVHWRLMRGIEAQFLALQKGFNEIIPQHLIRTFDERELELMIGGLGKIDVDDWKKHTRLKHCTWESNIVRWFWRAMDSFDDEMRARMLQFVTGSSRVPLQGFKALQGSTGGAGPRLFTIHMVDISTNNLPKAHT
;
A
#
# COMPACT_ATOMS: atom_id res chain seq x y z
N GLU A 1 -12.89 -6.00 1.23
CA GLU A 1 -12.25 -7.27 0.84
C GLU A 1 -10.80 -7.39 1.33
N SER A 2 -9.89 -6.50 0.95
CA SER A 2 -8.44 -6.63 1.24
C SER A 2 -8.04 -6.73 2.72
N VAL A 3 -8.82 -6.17 3.64
CA VAL A 3 -8.52 -6.15 5.09
C VAL A 3 -9.03 -7.40 5.81
N ASP A 4 -10.22 -7.89 5.44
CA ASP A 4 -10.86 -9.05 6.06
C ASP A 4 -11.83 -9.67 5.02
N PRO A 5 -11.38 -10.68 4.25
CA PRO A 5 -12.18 -11.27 3.19
C PRO A 5 -13.42 -12.00 3.71
N ASP A 6 -13.35 -12.61 4.89
CA ASP A 6 -14.44 -13.38 5.48
C ASP A 6 -15.52 -12.43 6.01
N LEU A 7 -15.13 -11.39 6.74
CA LEU A 7 -16.06 -10.35 7.17
C LEU A 7 -16.72 -9.66 5.97
N HIS A 8 -15.94 -9.36 4.92
CA HIS A 8 -16.47 -8.77 3.69
C HIS A 8 -17.58 -9.65 3.09
N ARG A 9 -17.34 -10.95 2.96
CA ARG A 9 -18.34 -11.90 2.43
C ARG A 9 -19.61 -11.92 3.28
N SER A 10 -19.46 -11.98 4.61
CA SER A 10 -20.58 -11.98 5.54
C SER A 10 -21.41 -10.69 5.46
N LEU A 11 -20.76 -9.52 5.40
CA LEU A 11 -21.45 -8.24 5.30
C LEU A 11 -22.11 -8.05 3.93
N CYS A 12 -21.49 -8.49 2.83
CA CYS A 12 -22.11 -8.51 1.50
C CYS A 12 -23.34 -9.41 1.48
N TRP A 13 -23.24 -10.62 2.02
CA TRP A 13 -24.38 -11.53 2.12
C TRP A 13 -25.54 -10.89 2.89
N MET A 14 -25.26 -10.24 4.02
CA MET A 14 -26.26 -9.55 4.83
C MET A 14 -26.95 -8.40 4.07
N LEU A 15 -26.23 -7.69 3.20
CA LEU A 15 -26.82 -6.64 2.36
C LEU A 15 -27.69 -7.20 1.25
N GLU A 16 -27.29 -8.32 0.66
CA GLU A 16 -27.93 -8.92 -0.52
C GLU A 16 -29.11 -9.83 -0.19
N ASN A 17 -29.25 -10.27 1.07
CA ASN A 17 -30.26 -11.23 1.51
C ASN A 17 -31.18 -10.64 2.57
N ASN A 18 -32.38 -11.21 2.72
CA ASN A 18 -33.27 -10.91 3.84
C ASN A 18 -32.74 -11.60 5.11
N ILE A 19 -32.51 -10.82 6.16
CA ILE A 19 -31.94 -11.23 7.44
C ILE A 19 -33.00 -11.46 8.52
N GLU A 20 -34.28 -11.19 8.24
CA GLU A 20 -35.40 -11.42 9.16
C GLU A 20 -35.44 -12.88 9.61
N ASN A 21 -35.34 -13.10 10.93
CA ASN A 21 -35.34 -14.42 11.57
C ASN A 21 -34.18 -15.35 11.14
N VAL A 22 -33.18 -14.83 10.41
CA VAL A 22 -31.98 -15.58 10.00
C VAL A 22 -30.79 -15.22 10.87
N LEU A 23 -30.65 -13.94 11.21
CA LEU A 23 -29.57 -13.41 12.04
C LEU A 23 -30.14 -12.67 13.25
N GLU A 24 -29.71 -13.05 14.45
CA GLU A 24 -30.00 -12.32 15.68
C GLU A 24 -28.78 -11.47 16.08
N HIS A 25 -28.60 -10.35 15.40
CA HIS A 25 -27.58 -9.35 15.73
C HIS A 25 -28.19 -8.12 16.40
N THR A 26 -27.41 -7.51 17.28
CA THR A 26 -27.60 -6.17 17.82
C THR A 26 -26.56 -5.23 17.21
N PHE A 27 -26.65 -3.93 17.44
CA PHE A 27 -25.62 -2.96 17.04
C PHE A 27 -24.38 -3.04 17.95
N SER A 28 -23.93 -4.25 18.25
CA SER A 28 -22.72 -4.54 18.99
C SER A 28 -21.90 -5.62 18.28
N VAL A 29 -20.60 -5.66 18.57
CA VAL A 29 -19.66 -6.61 17.97
C VAL A 29 -18.74 -7.16 19.05
N GLU A 30 -18.53 -8.48 19.02
CA GLU A 30 -17.56 -9.13 19.89
C GLU A 30 -16.17 -9.10 19.27
N HIS A 31 -15.18 -8.78 20.08
CA HIS A 31 -13.79 -8.79 19.67
C HIS A 31 -12.87 -9.34 20.76
N ASN A 32 -12.06 -10.32 20.38
CA ASN A 32 -10.97 -10.78 21.23
C ASN A 32 -9.81 -9.76 21.19
N SER A 33 -9.65 -9.02 22.28
CA SER A 33 -8.51 -8.11 22.50
C SER A 33 -7.58 -8.71 23.55
N PHE A 34 -6.39 -9.15 23.13
CA PHE A 34 -5.36 -9.70 24.02
C PHE A 34 -5.85 -10.89 24.87
N GLY A 35 -6.61 -11.81 24.27
CA GLY A 35 -7.13 -13.00 24.93
C GLY A 35 -8.43 -12.76 25.72
N LYS A 36 -8.97 -11.53 25.73
CA LYS A 36 -10.25 -11.20 26.38
C LYS A 36 -11.29 -10.85 25.32
N LEU A 37 -12.37 -11.62 25.30
CA LEU A 37 -13.56 -11.25 24.53
C LEU A 37 -14.16 -9.98 25.15
N ARG A 38 -14.36 -8.96 24.33
CA ARG A 38 -14.99 -7.71 24.70
C ARG A 38 -16.07 -7.39 23.69
N GLU A 39 -17.22 -6.98 24.19
CA GLU A 39 -18.30 -6.46 23.37
C GLU A 39 -18.10 -4.95 23.16
N TYR A 40 -18.34 -4.49 21.94
CA TYR A 40 -18.24 -3.09 21.56
C TYR A 40 -19.54 -2.65 20.90
N GLU A 41 -20.17 -1.62 21.45
CA GLU A 41 -21.31 -0.98 20.81
C GLU A 41 -20.86 -0.17 19.58
N LEU A 42 -21.55 -0.38 18.45
CA LEU A 42 -21.33 0.37 17.21
C LEU A 42 -21.97 1.76 17.21
N LYS A 43 -22.99 1.95 18.06
CA LYS A 43 -23.67 3.22 18.34
C LYS A 43 -24.16 3.23 19.80
N PRO A 44 -24.45 4.40 20.39
CA PRO A 44 -24.96 4.45 21.77
C PRO A 44 -26.23 3.61 21.95
N GLY A 45 -26.24 2.71 22.95
CA GLY A 45 -27.36 1.77 23.17
C GLY A 45 -27.44 0.68 22.10
N GLY A 46 -26.31 0.38 21.48
CA GLY A 46 -26.20 -0.60 20.40
C GLY A 46 -26.52 -2.02 20.87
N ASN A 47 -26.22 -2.36 22.13
CA ASN A 47 -26.53 -3.66 22.71
C ASN A 47 -28.03 -3.96 22.74
N ASP A 48 -28.88 -2.95 22.93
CA ASP A 48 -30.34 -3.12 22.99
C ASP A 48 -31.01 -2.92 21.61
N THR A 49 -30.26 -2.40 20.63
CA THR A 49 -30.79 -2.11 19.30
C THR A 49 -30.60 -3.32 18.39
N LYS A 50 -31.68 -4.00 18.02
CA LYS A 50 -31.63 -5.10 17.05
C LYS A 50 -31.32 -4.62 15.63
N VAL A 51 -30.56 -5.43 14.90
CA VAL A 51 -30.38 -5.26 13.46
C VAL A 51 -31.62 -5.82 12.76
N THR A 52 -32.20 -5.02 11.87
CA THR A 52 -33.40 -5.32 11.08
C THR A 52 -33.13 -5.03 9.62
N GLU A 53 -34.02 -5.47 8.72
CA GLU A 53 -33.91 -5.17 7.29
C GLU A 53 -33.79 -3.67 7.01
N ASP A 54 -34.58 -2.84 7.72
CA ASP A 54 -34.58 -1.39 7.55
C ASP A 54 -33.26 -0.71 7.97
N ASN A 55 -32.52 -1.32 8.91
CA ASN A 55 -31.33 -0.70 9.50
C ASN A 55 -30.01 -1.44 9.20
N LYS A 56 -30.04 -2.56 8.47
CA LYS A 56 -28.84 -3.37 8.17
C LYS A 56 -27.76 -2.59 7.44
N HIS A 57 -28.13 -1.65 6.56
CA HIS A 57 -27.18 -0.77 5.87
C HIS A 57 -26.40 0.13 6.85
N GLU A 58 -27.07 0.64 7.89
CA GLU A 58 -26.42 1.41 8.94
C GLU A 58 -25.45 0.52 9.74
N TYR A 59 -25.90 -0.67 10.12
CA TYR A 59 -25.09 -1.64 10.84
C TYR A 59 -23.81 -2.00 10.07
N VAL A 60 -23.92 -2.34 8.78
CA VAL A 60 -22.75 -2.62 7.92
C VAL A 60 -21.78 -1.45 7.89
N ARG A 61 -22.29 -0.23 7.67
CA ARG A 61 -21.45 0.97 7.61
C ARG A 61 -20.68 1.18 8.93
N LEU A 62 -21.36 1.05 10.06
CA LEU A 62 -20.74 1.22 11.38
C LEU A 62 -19.74 0.10 11.69
N TYR A 63 -20.07 -1.16 11.35
CA TYR A 63 -19.16 -2.30 11.53
C TYR A 63 -17.90 -2.08 10.70
N VAL A 64 -18.02 -1.77 9.40
CA VAL A 64 -16.85 -1.51 8.54
C VAL A 64 -15.99 -0.38 9.11
N HIS A 65 -16.59 0.73 9.53
CA HIS A 65 -15.85 1.83 10.13
C HIS A 65 -15.11 1.40 11.41
N TRP A 66 -15.82 0.75 12.33
CA TRP A 66 -15.21 0.22 13.56
C TRP A 66 -14.08 -0.76 13.24
N ARG A 67 -14.26 -1.66 12.28
CA ARG A 67 -13.24 -2.66 11.92
C ARG A 67 -11.97 -2.01 11.39
N LEU A 68 -12.08 -0.91 10.63
CA LEU A 68 -10.95 -0.19 10.07
C LEU A 68 -10.24 0.69 11.10
N MET A 69 -10.97 1.31 12.03
CA MET A 69 -10.41 2.27 13.00
C MET A 69 -9.98 1.63 14.31
N ARG A 70 -10.54 0.47 14.68
CA ARG A 70 -10.30 -0.15 15.99
C ARG A 70 -8.81 -0.40 16.24
N GLY A 71 -8.33 0.12 17.37
CA GLY A 71 -6.96 -0.05 17.84
C GLY A 71 -5.96 0.96 17.25
N ILE A 72 -6.36 1.70 16.20
CA ILE A 72 -5.51 2.69 15.52
C ILE A 72 -6.14 4.07 15.41
N GLU A 73 -7.38 4.26 15.88
CA GLU A 73 -8.15 5.51 15.69
C GLU A 73 -7.40 6.75 16.16
N ALA A 74 -6.84 6.72 17.37
CA ALA A 74 -6.11 7.87 17.92
C ALA A 74 -4.86 8.20 17.08
N GLN A 75 -4.14 7.17 16.62
CA GLN A 75 -2.95 7.29 15.79
C GLN A 75 -3.29 7.79 14.39
N PHE A 76 -4.38 7.27 13.81
CA PHE A 76 -4.87 7.67 12.50
C PHE A 76 -5.36 9.12 12.50
N LEU A 77 -6.13 9.54 13.52
CA LEU A 77 -6.59 10.92 13.65
C LEU A 77 -5.44 11.89 13.88
N ALA A 78 -4.43 11.50 14.66
CA ALA A 78 -3.23 12.31 14.85
C ALA A 78 -2.44 12.48 13.53
N LEU A 79 -2.25 11.39 12.78
CA LEU A 79 -1.60 11.41 11.46
C LEU A 79 -2.39 12.29 10.48
N GLN A 80 -3.71 12.09 10.39
CA GLN A 80 -4.59 12.86 9.51
C GLN A 80 -4.56 14.35 9.87
N LYS A 81 -4.57 14.69 11.16
CA LYS A 81 -4.46 16.07 11.62
C LYS A 81 -3.12 16.70 11.19
N GLY A 82 -2.00 16.05 11.49
CA GLY A 82 -0.68 16.55 11.09
C GLY A 82 -0.51 16.70 9.58
N PHE A 83 -1.05 15.75 8.81
CA PHE A 83 -1.08 15.85 7.35
C PHE A 83 -1.91 17.06 6.88
N ASN A 84 -3.11 17.24 7.42
CA ASN A 84 -4.03 18.33 7.04
C ASN A 84 -3.56 19.73 7.49
N GLU A 85 -2.66 19.81 8.48
CA GLU A 85 -2.00 21.06 8.89
C GLU A 85 -1.02 21.57 7.81
N ILE A 86 -0.41 20.66 7.05
CA ILE A 86 0.51 21.00 5.95
C ILE A 86 -0.24 21.09 4.62
N ILE A 87 -1.13 20.15 4.34
CA ILE A 87 -1.90 20.06 3.09
C ILE A 87 -3.40 20.19 3.42
N PRO A 88 -4.02 21.37 3.22
CA PRO A 88 -5.43 21.57 3.50
C PRO A 88 -6.35 20.56 2.80
N GLN A 89 -7.30 19.99 3.54
CA GLN A 89 -8.18 18.92 3.07
C GLN A 89 -8.97 19.27 1.78
N HIS A 90 -9.29 20.54 1.56
CA HIS A 90 -10.03 20.95 0.37
C HIS A 90 -9.20 20.82 -0.92
N LEU A 91 -7.86 20.80 -0.83
CA LEU A 91 -6.98 20.61 -1.99
C LEU A 91 -6.90 19.15 -2.43
N ILE A 92 -7.10 18.21 -1.50
CA ILE A 92 -7.05 16.77 -1.79
C ILE A 92 -8.44 16.18 -2.08
N ARG A 93 -9.52 16.95 -1.90
CA ARG A 93 -10.90 16.48 -2.07
C ARG A 93 -11.26 16.03 -3.48
N THR A 94 -10.52 16.50 -4.49
CA THR A 94 -10.74 16.14 -5.89
C THR A 94 -10.10 14.81 -6.26
N PHE A 95 -9.22 14.27 -5.40
CA PHE A 95 -8.52 13.02 -5.64
C PHE A 95 -9.29 11.86 -5.04
N ASP A 96 -9.32 10.73 -5.75
CA ASP A 96 -9.74 9.46 -5.18
C ASP A 96 -8.61 8.80 -4.36
N GLU A 97 -8.91 7.66 -3.72
CA GLU A 97 -7.94 6.96 -2.88
C GLU A 97 -6.72 6.44 -3.65
N ARG A 98 -6.90 6.10 -4.94
CA ARG A 98 -5.84 5.53 -5.79
C ARG A 98 -4.91 6.62 -6.30
N GLU A 99 -5.47 7.77 -6.67
CA GLU A 99 -4.71 8.94 -7.07
C GLU A 99 -3.90 9.50 -5.89
N LEU A 100 -4.49 9.57 -4.69
CA LEU A 100 -3.77 10.00 -3.50
C LEU A 100 -2.64 9.02 -3.12
N GLU A 101 -2.88 7.71 -3.22
CA GLU A 101 -1.85 6.69 -3.03
C GLU A 101 -0.69 6.86 -4.03
N LEU A 102 -1.01 7.12 -5.30
CA LEU A 102 -0.02 7.31 -6.36
C LEU A 102 0.77 8.61 -6.18
N MET A 103 0.13 9.67 -5.69
CA MET A 103 0.80 10.95 -5.40
C MET A 103 1.78 10.84 -4.23
N ILE A 104 1.41 10.10 -3.18
CA ILE A 104 2.25 9.94 -1.98
C ILE A 104 3.34 8.87 -2.22
N GLY A 105 2.97 7.72 -2.77
CA GLY A 105 3.85 6.56 -2.89
C GLY A 105 4.55 6.41 -4.24
N GLY A 106 4.07 7.06 -5.31
CA GLY A 106 4.55 6.83 -6.67
C GLY A 106 3.93 5.58 -7.33
N LEU A 107 4.47 5.21 -8.48
CA LEU A 107 4.00 4.12 -9.32
C LEU A 107 4.39 2.75 -8.72
N GLY A 108 3.39 1.90 -8.52
CA GLY A 108 3.59 0.50 -8.09
C GLY A 108 3.97 -0.44 -9.23
N LYS A 109 3.55 -0.14 -10.48
CA LYS A 109 3.92 -0.92 -11.66
C LYS A 109 5.24 -0.42 -12.22
N ILE A 110 6.21 -1.33 -12.37
CA ILE A 110 7.54 -1.03 -12.87
C ILE A 110 7.57 -1.24 -14.39
N ASP A 111 7.84 -0.17 -15.12
CA ASP A 111 8.16 -0.21 -16.55
C ASP A 111 9.66 -0.49 -16.74
N VAL A 112 9.98 -1.70 -17.22
CA VAL A 112 11.37 -2.14 -17.42
C VAL A 112 12.04 -1.37 -18.56
N ASP A 113 11.30 -0.95 -19.58
CA ASP A 113 11.83 -0.17 -20.69
C ASP A 113 12.18 1.25 -20.23
N ASP A 114 11.33 1.87 -19.42
CA ASP A 114 11.63 3.17 -18.79
C ASP A 114 12.84 3.08 -17.85
N TRP A 115 12.94 2.00 -17.07
CA TRP A 115 14.08 1.73 -16.20
C TRP A 115 15.37 1.64 -17.00
N LYS A 116 15.36 0.83 -18.07
CA LYS A 116 16.50 0.63 -18.95
C LYS A 116 16.93 1.92 -19.62
N LYS A 117 15.97 2.69 -20.16
CA LYS A 117 16.21 3.99 -20.81
C LYS A 117 16.89 5.00 -19.89
N HIS A 118 16.58 4.97 -18.60
CA HIS A 118 17.10 5.92 -17.61
C HIS A 118 18.17 5.30 -16.69
N THR A 119 18.86 4.25 -17.16
CA THR A 119 19.98 3.63 -16.45
C THR A 119 21.33 4.21 -16.90
N ARG A 120 22.17 4.56 -15.92
CA ARG A 120 23.57 4.92 -16.13
C ARG A 120 24.46 3.68 -16.00
N LEU A 121 25.48 3.58 -16.84
CA LEU A 121 26.49 2.53 -16.78
C LEU A 121 27.83 3.13 -16.33
N LYS A 122 28.56 2.41 -15.48
CA LYS A 122 29.91 2.78 -15.03
C LYS A 122 30.84 1.57 -15.10
N HIS A 123 31.97 1.75 -15.78
CA HIS A 123 32.94 0.68 -16.10
C HIS A 123 32.34 -0.52 -16.86
N CYS A 124 31.22 -0.31 -17.55
CA CYS A 124 30.59 -1.25 -18.46
C CYS A 124 29.84 -0.47 -19.55
N THR A 125 29.43 -1.18 -20.59
CA THR A 125 28.65 -0.63 -21.71
C THR A 125 27.42 -1.48 -22.00
N TRP A 126 26.52 -1.00 -22.87
CA TRP A 126 25.32 -1.73 -23.28
C TRP A 126 25.63 -3.04 -24.04
N GLU A 127 26.82 -3.14 -24.64
CA GLU A 127 27.32 -4.34 -25.31
C GLU A 127 27.90 -5.37 -24.35
N SER A 128 28.17 -4.98 -23.10
CA SER A 128 28.75 -5.85 -22.09
C SER A 128 27.78 -6.97 -21.74
N ASN A 129 28.27 -8.22 -21.72
CA ASN A 129 27.44 -9.39 -21.41
C ASN A 129 26.74 -9.25 -20.05
N ILE A 130 27.42 -8.69 -19.04
CA ILE A 130 26.82 -8.47 -17.72
C ILE A 130 25.60 -7.56 -17.76
N VAL A 131 25.60 -6.51 -18.58
CA VAL A 131 24.47 -5.58 -18.74
C VAL A 131 23.32 -6.27 -19.49
N ARG A 132 23.64 -7.04 -20.54
CA ARG A 132 22.62 -7.81 -21.28
C ARG A 132 21.97 -8.88 -20.41
N TRP A 133 22.75 -9.61 -19.62
CA TRP A 133 22.25 -10.63 -18.70
C TRP A 133 21.41 -10.03 -17.58
N PHE A 134 21.84 -8.89 -17.03
CA PHE A 134 21.05 -8.15 -16.04
C PHE A 134 19.64 -7.83 -16.57
N TRP A 135 19.54 -7.22 -17.75
CA TRP A 135 18.22 -6.87 -18.31
C TRP A 135 17.41 -8.09 -18.70
N ARG A 136 18.06 -9.15 -19.21
CA ARG A 136 17.38 -10.42 -19.49
C ARG A 136 16.78 -11.05 -18.23
N ALA A 137 17.44 -10.91 -17.08
CA ALA A 137 16.90 -11.33 -15.79
C ALA A 137 15.72 -10.43 -15.37
N MET A 138 15.84 -9.10 -15.48
CA MET A 138 14.76 -8.15 -15.20
C MET A 138 13.51 -8.41 -16.04
N ASP A 139 13.67 -8.78 -17.31
CA ASP A 139 12.58 -9.15 -18.21
C ASP A 139 11.89 -10.45 -17.75
N SER A 140 12.66 -11.40 -17.19
CA SER A 140 12.14 -12.67 -16.68
C SER A 140 11.49 -12.59 -15.29
N PHE A 141 11.74 -11.50 -14.55
CA PHE A 141 11.19 -11.30 -13.22
C PHE A 141 9.70 -10.93 -13.29
N ASP A 142 8.92 -11.44 -12.33
CA ASP A 142 7.58 -10.95 -12.07
C ASP A 142 7.60 -9.58 -11.36
N ASP A 143 6.43 -9.00 -11.15
CA ASP A 143 6.30 -7.66 -10.58
C ASP A 143 6.80 -7.59 -9.13
N GLU A 144 6.67 -8.69 -8.36
CA GLU A 144 7.18 -8.76 -6.99
C GLU A 144 8.71 -8.76 -6.96
N MET A 145 9.35 -9.58 -7.80
CA MET A 145 10.81 -9.64 -7.92
C MET A 145 11.38 -8.31 -8.42
N ARG A 146 10.71 -7.63 -9.36
CA ARG A 146 11.09 -6.28 -9.82
C ARG A 146 11.00 -5.26 -8.70
N ALA A 147 9.93 -5.29 -7.91
CA ALA A 147 9.75 -4.40 -6.76
C ALA A 147 10.83 -4.63 -5.69
N ARG A 148 11.15 -5.89 -5.38
CA ARG A 148 12.23 -6.25 -4.45
C ARG A 148 13.59 -5.82 -4.98
N MET A 149 13.84 -5.95 -6.28
CA MET A 149 15.09 -5.49 -6.90
C MET A 149 15.22 -3.97 -6.85
N LEU A 150 14.13 -3.25 -7.11
CA LEU A 150 14.12 -1.78 -6.99
C LEU A 150 14.42 -1.37 -5.54
N GLN A 151 13.73 -1.98 -4.59
CA GLN A 151 13.93 -1.72 -3.16
C GLN A 151 15.34 -2.05 -2.70
N PHE A 152 15.93 -3.14 -3.19
CA PHE A 152 17.31 -3.50 -2.90
C PHE A 152 18.30 -2.39 -3.31
N VAL A 153 18.07 -1.75 -4.46
CA VAL A 153 19.00 -0.75 -5.00
C VAL A 153 18.70 0.68 -4.55
N THR A 154 17.43 1.03 -4.34
CA THR A 154 16.99 2.42 -4.05
C THR A 154 16.45 2.63 -2.64
N GLY A 155 16.15 1.55 -1.90
CA GLY A 155 15.44 1.59 -0.63
C GLY A 155 13.91 1.70 -0.76
N SER A 156 13.38 1.89 -1.97
CA SER A 156 11.94 1.99 -2.24
C SER A 156 11.49 0.95 -3.28
N SER A 157 10.32 0.35 -3.07
CA SER A 157 9.69 -0.55 -4.05
C SER A 157 8.88 0.18 -5.12
N ARG A 158 8.81 1.52 -5.07
CA ARG A 158 8.01 2.34 -5.97
C ARG A 158 8.85 3.33 -6.76
N VAL A 159 8.39 3.63 -7.97
CA VAL A 159 9.02 4.57 -8.90
C VAL A 159 8.34 5.94 -8.75
N PRO A 160 9.07 7.07 -8.82
CA PRO A 160 8.44 8.39 -8.87
C PRO A 160 7.40 8.48 -9.99
N LEU A 161 6.38 9.32 -9.79
CA LEU A 161 5.33 9.51 -10.79
C LEU A 161 5.89 9.93 -12.17
N GLN A 162 7.00 10.67 -12.17
CA GLN A 162 7.67 11.11 -13.38
C GLN A 162 8.58 10.04 -14.02
N GLY A 163 8.58 8.80 -13.51
CA GLY A 163 9.36 7.67 -14.02
C GLY A 163 10.79 7.62 -13.51
N PHE A 164 11.58 6.71 -14.08
CA PHE A 164 12.95 6.42 -13.65
C PHE A 164 13.93 7.59 -13.85
N LYS A 165 13.61 8.53 -14.75
CA LYS A 165 14.36 9.79 -14.92
C LYS A 165 14.37 10.67 -13.67
N ALA A 166 13.39 10.50 -12.79
CA ALA A 166 13.19 11.31 -11.59
C ALA A 166 13.56 10.57 -10.30
N LEU A 167 14.26 9.43 -10.39
CA LEU A 167 14.74 8.69 -9.22
C LEU A 167 15.49 9.61 -8.24
N GLN A 168 15.21 9.45 -6.96
CA GLN A 168 15.80 10.25 -5.88
C GLN A 168 16.88 9.44 -5.17
N GLY A 169 17.95 10.12 -4.73
CA GLY A 169 19.01 9.51 -3.92
C GLY A 169 18.93 9.96 -2.46
N SER A 170 19.57 9.20 -1.58
CA SER A 170 19.63 9.45 -0.12
C SER A 170 20.27 10.78 0.29
N THR A 171 21.06 11.39 -0.59
CA THR A 171 21.63 12.72 -0.38
C THR A 171 20.74 13.72 -1.09
N GLY A 172 20.09 14.62 -0.35
CA GLY A 172 19.20 15.68 -0.88
C GLY A 172 19.89 16.72 -1.78
N GLY A 173 20.83 16.30 -2.63
CA GLY A 173 21.31 17.06 -3.75
C GLY A 173 20.14 17.42 -4.67
N ALA A 174 20.21 18.61 -5.25
CA ALA A 174 19.11 19.30 -5.92
C ALA A 174 18.58 18.65 -7.22
N GLY A 175 18.83 17.35 -7.46
CA GLY A 175 18.38 16.70 -8.69
C GLY A 175 18.34 15.18 -8.66
N PRO A 176 17.74 14.59 -9.72
CA PRO A 176 17.57 13.14 -9.82
C PRO A 176 18.89 12.38 -9.81
N ARG A 177 18.90 11.24 -9.12
CA ARG A 177 19.98 10.25 -9.14
C ARG A 177 19.51 9.00 -9.87
N LEU A 178 19.91 8.90 -11.14
CA LEU A 178 19.57 7.76 -11.99
C LEU A 178 20.10 6.44 -11.43
N PHE A 179 19.34 5.38 -11.67
CA PHE A 179 19.78 4.01 -11.43
C PHE A 179 21.12 3.76 -12.14
N THR A 180 22.09 3.18 -11.44
CA THR A 180 23.45 3.01 -11.97
C THR A 180 23.92 1.58 -11.81
N ILE A 181 24.29 0.94 -12.93
CA ILE A 181 25.02 -0.34 -12.91
C ILE A 181 26.52 -0.01 -12.94
N HIS A 182 27.22 -0.41 -11.88
CA HIS A 182 28.65 -0.18 -11.72
C HIS A 182 29.38 -1.52 -11.71
N MET A 183 30.12 -1.79 -12.77
CA MET A 183 30.99 -2.97 -12.81
C MET A 183 32.25 -2.67 -11.98
N VAL A 184 32.59 -3.61 -11.10
CA VAL A 184 33.73 -3.52 -10.19
C VAL A 184 34.59 -4.76 -10.35
N ASP A 185 35.90 -4.58 -10.26
CA ASP A 185 36.86 -5.67 -10.37
C ASP A 185 37.06 -6.34 -9.01
N ILE A 186 36.15 -7.27 -8.69
CA ILE A 186 36.14 -8.07 -7.47
C ILE A 186 35.82 -9.53 -7.79
N SER A 187 36.12 -10.44 -6.86
CA SER A 187 35.82 -11.87 -7.02
C SER A 187 34.35 -12.11 -7.44
N THR A 188 34.16 -12.95 -8.46
CA THR A 188 32.83 -13.36 -8.97
C THR A 188 32.07 -14.27 -8.01
N ASN A 189 32.70 -14.73 -6.93
CA ASN A 189 32.02 -15.44 -5.83
C ASN A 189 31.21 -14.48 -4.94
N ASN A 190 31.37 -13.16 -5.11
CA ASN A 190 30.61 -12.16 -4.38
C ASN A 190 29.22 -11.94 -5.00
N LEU A 191 28.25 -11.62 -4.14
CA LEU A 191 26.95 -11.13 -4.57
C LEU A 191 27.00 -9.65 -4.99
N PRO A 192 26.06 -9.19 -5.85
CA PRO A 192 25.88 -7.77 -6.12
C PRO A 192 25.66 -6.97 -4.83
N LYS A 193 26.18 -5.75 -4.79
CA LYS A 193 26.00 -4.81 -3.67
C LYS A 193 25.27 -3.57 -4.13
N ALA A 194 24.38 -3.06 -3.27
CA ALA A 194 23.63 -1.84 -3.51
C ALA A 194 24.14 -0.69 -2.64
N HIS A 195 23.99 0.53 -3.15
CA HIS A 195 24.19 1.77 -2.43
C HIS A 195 22.96 2.64 -2.67
N THR A 196 22.05 2.66 -1.69
CA THR A 196 20.77 3.37 -1.73
C THR A 196 20.92 4.89 -1.62
#